data_AF-A0A937ZQK2-F1
#
_entry.id   AF-A0A937ZQK2-F1
#
_cell.length_a   1.000
_cell.length_b   1.000
_cell.length_c   1.000
_cell.angle_alpha   90.00
_cell.angle_beta   90.00
_cell.angle_gamma   90.00
#
_symmetry.space_group_name_H-M   'P 1'
#
loop_
_entity.id
_entity.type
_entity.pdbx_description
1 polymer ?
#
loop_
_entity_poly.entity_id
_entity_poly.type
_entity_poly.pdbx_seq_one_letter_code
_entity_poly.pdbx_strand_id
1 'polypeptide(L)'
;ATFGAGTLTPEELPSRMEQTLGLGRASWPLEVIRALADRFLEHAEGRKRSASHEARWLNLCGLCLRPGFGYPGDDLRIEQARRIYAGGLTFGNQVQCESEWYIFWGRVAGGLNRNQQADIYQRVAQYLLPKGSQKPKRINSSLHREMWRAISSLEHLPAGTRTELGDALVKRLRAGDGGASEAWCLARIGARKLFYAPINQVLPPSTAARWAEQVIKTAHVDETLARLCQKTGNVTLDVNPQTVQLVRGRLGEDPELLAVLDGESAGNMDRVFGEELPGGLVLS
;
A
#
# COMPACT_ATOMS: atom_id res chain seq x y z
N ALA A 1 -27.44 7.29 4.97
CA ALA A 1 -28.03 8.02 3.83
C ALA A 1 -27.65 7.36 2.49
N THR A 2 -26.43 7.49 1.97
CA THR A 2 -26.06 6.99 0.62
C THR A 2 -26.13 5.47 0.45
N PHE A 3 -25.64 4.67 1.40
CA PHE A 3 -25.62 3.19 1.27
C PHE A 3 -26.85 2.48 1.84
N GLY A 4 -27.72 3.22 2.54
CA GLY A 4 -29.02 2.75 3.01
C GLY A 4 -30.16 3.31 2.16
N ALA A 5 -31.25 3.75 2.78
CA ALA A 5 -32.45 4.25 2.09
C ALA A 5 -32.41 5.75 1.69
N GLY A 6 -31.26 6.41 1.73
CA GLY A 6 -31.16 7.85 1.43
C GLY A 6 -30.95 8.16 -0.04
N THR A 7 -31.13 9.44 -0.37
CA THR A 7 -31.12 9.99 -1.75
C THR A 7 -29.80 10.62 -2.17
N LEU A 8 -28.86 10.83 -1.24
CA LEU A 8 -27.55 11.44 -1.53
C LEU A 8 -26.73 10.54 -2.46
N THR A 9 -26.19 11.12 -3.54
CA THR A 9 -25.41 10.35 -4.51
C THR A 9 -24.05 9.91 -3.92
N PRO A 10 -23.46 8.79 -4.39
CA PRO A 10 -22.12 8.38 -3.99
C PRO A 10 -21.04 9.43 -4.24
N GLU A 11 -21.19 10.24 -5.28
CA GLU A 11 -20.23 11.26 -5.67
C GLU A 11 -20.19 12.44 -4.70
N GLU A 12 -21.34 12.83 -4.15
CA GLU A 12 -21.48 13.96 -3.21
C GLU A 12 -21.10 13.59 -1.77
N LEU A 13 -21.10 12.29 -1.43
CA LEU A 13 -20.89 11.83 -0.07
C LEU A 13 -19.59 12.35 0.58
N PRO A 14 -18.40 12.30 -0.06
CA PRO A 14 -17.17 12.81 0.55
C PRO A 14 -17.27 14.27 0.96
N SER A 15 -17.72 15.14 0.04
CA SER A 15 -17.85 16.57 0.31
C SER A 15 -18.87 16.85 1.41
N ARG A 16 -19.98 16.10 1.44
CA ARG A 16 -20.99 16.22 2.49
C ARG A 16 -20.46 15.80 3.86
N MET A 17 -19.62 14.76 3.91
CA MET A 17 -18.96 14.34 5.16
C MET A 17 -17.98 15.40 5.66
N GLU A 18 -17.13 15.95 4.79
CA GLU A 18 -16.21 17.04 5.15
C GLU A 18 -16.99 18.28 5.64
N GLN A 19 -18.06 18.66 4.95
CA GLN A 19 -18.94 19.77 5.38
C GLN A 19 -19.57 19.51 6.75
N THR A 20 -20.04 18.27 7.00
CA THR A 20 -20.71 17.91 8.27
C THR A 20 -19.72 17.87 9.43
N LEU A 21 -18.50 17.40 9.19
CA LEU A 21 -17.46 17.29 10.22
C LEU A 21 -16.69 18.61 10.42
N GLY A 22 -16.79 19.55 9.48
CA GLY A 22 -16.02 20.81 9.51
C GLY A 22 -14.51 20.60 9.34
N LEU A 23 -14.08 19.42 8.90
CA LEU A 23 -12.69 18.99 8.82
C LEU A 23 -12.44 18.32 7.48
N GLY A 24 -11.26 18.56 6.90
CA GLY A 24 -10.78 17.80 5.75
C GLY A 24 -10.52 16.33 6.12
N ARG A 25 -10.66 15.42 5.15
CA ARG A 25 -10.52 13.96 5.36
C ARG A 25 -9.24 13.52 6.09
N ALA A 26 -8.13 14.21 5.89
CA ALA A 26 -6.86 13.89 6.56
C ALA A 26 -6.89 14.21 8.06
N SER A 27 -7.75 15.14 8.49
CA SER A 27 -7.83 15.65 9.86
C SER A 27 -8.98 15.05 10.67
N TRP A 28 -9.67 14.02 10.15
CA TRP A 28 -10.75 13.37 10.87
C TRP A 28 -10.20 12.60 12.10
N PRO A 29 -10.75 12.81 13.32
CA PRO A 29 -10.31 12.11 14.51
C PRO A 29 -10.43 10.59 14.38
N LEU A 30 -9.51 9.84 15.01
CA LEU A 30 -9.47 8.38 14.92
C LEU A 30 -10.78 7.71 15.34
N GLU A 31 -11.37 8.14 16.46
CA GLU A 31 -12.65 7.62 16.95
C GLU A 31 -13.78 7.83 15.92
N VAL A 32 -13.78 8.99 15.26
CA VAL A 32 -14.78 9.34 14.23
C VAL A 32 -14.61 8.44 13.01
N ILE A 33 -13.39 8.27 12.49
CA ILE A 33 -13.19 7.41 11.32
C ILE A 33 -13.49 5.94 11.63
N ARG A 34 -13.26 5.45 12.86
CA ARG A 34 -13.62 4.08 13.24
C ARG A 34 -15.12 3.89 13.40
N ALA A 35 -15.82 4.87 13.98
CA ALA A 35 -17.29 4.88 14.00
C ALA A 35 -17.89 4.95 12.58
N LEU A 36 -17.27 5.70 11.67
CA LEU A 36 -17.66 5.72 10.25
C LEU A 36 -17.41 4.38 9.57
N ALA A 37 -16.28 3.72 9.86
CA ALA A 37 -15.98 2.38 9.36
C ALA A 37 -17.07 1.38 9.77
N ASP A 38 -17.52 1.42 11.03
CA ASP A 38 -18.60 0.57 11.54
C ASP A 38 -19.89 0.79 10.73
N ARG A 39 -20.24 2.05 10.43
CA ARG A 39 -21.40 2.37 9.58
C ARG A 39 -21.24 1.93 8.13
N PHE A 40 -20.04 2.00 7.56
CA PHE A 40 -19.81 1.46 6.23
C PHE A 40 -19.96 -0.06 6.20
N LEU A 41 -19.40 -0.76 7.19
CA LEU A 41 -19.49 -2.22 7.30
C LEU A 41 -20.94 -2.69 7.52
N GLU A 42 -21.70 -2.01 8.39
CA GLU A 42 -23.13 -2.25 8.60
C GLU A 42 -23.95 -2.14 7.30
N HIS A 43 -23.62 -1.18 6.44
CA HIS A 43 -24.32 -0.94 5.18
C HIS A 43 -23.57 -1.46 3.94
N ALA A 44 -22.73 -2.50 4.10
CA ALA A 44 -21.92 -3.03 3.00
C ALA A 44 -22.74 -3.59 1.82
N GLU A 45 -23.99 -3.98 2.05
CA GLU A 45 -24.92 -4.41 0.99
C GLU A 45 -25.30 -3.27 0.04
N GLY A 46 -25.22 -2.01 0.50
CA GLY A 46 -25.47 -0.82 -0.32
C GLY A 46 -24.55 -0.69 -1.53
N ARG A 47 -23.40 -1.37 -1.53
CA ARG A 47 -22.49 -1.48 -2.68
C ARG A 47 -23.17 -2.04 -3.91
N LYS A 48 -24.11 -2.99 -3.74
CA LYS A 48 -24.73 -3.73 -4.84
C LYS A 48 -25.68 -2.89 -5.70
N ARG A 49 -25.95 -1.65 -5.29
CA ARG A 49 -26.88 -0.74 -5.97
C ARG A 49 -26.37 -0.26 -7.33
N SER A 50 -25.09 0.09 -7.44
CA SER A 50 -24.45 0.49 -8.70
C SER A 50 -22.93 0.44 -8.56
N ALA A 51 -22.23 0.50 -9.70
CA ALA A 51 -20.77 0.60 -9.72
C ALA A 51 -20.24 1.84 -8.95
N SER A 52 -20.94 2.98 -9.01
CA SER A 52 -20.55 4.17 -8.25
C SER A 52 -20.70 3.97 -6.75
N HIS A 53 -21.72 3.23 -6.29
CA HIS A 53 -21.85 2.88 -4.88
C HIS A 53 -20.72 1.96 -4.43
N GLU A 54 -20.40 0.91 -5.20
CA GLU A 54 -19.31 0.00 -4.84
C GLU A 54 -17.95 0.71 -4.78
N ALA A 55 -17.61 1.48 -5.82
CA ALA A 55 -16.36 2.24 -5.85
C ALA A 55 -16.27 3.23 -4.68
N ARG A 56 -17.34 4.00 -4.41
CA ARG A 56 -17.33 4.98 -3.31
C ARG A 56 -17.22 4.31 -1.94
N TRP A 57 -17.92 3.19 -1.75
CA TRP A 57 -17.85 2.45 -0.50
C TRP A 57 -16.44 1.92 -0.26
N LEU A 58 -15.81 1.31 -1.27
CA LEU A 58 -14.43 0.82 -1.17
C LEU A 58 -13.47 1.97 -0.83
N ASN A 59 -13.64 3.11 -1.49
CA ASN A 59 -12.82 4.27 -1.24
C ASN A 59 -12.93 4.78 0.21
N LEU A 60 -14.14 5.03 0.71
CA LEU A 60 -14.35 5.65 2.03
C LEU A 60 -14.19 4.65 3.18
N CYS A 61 -14.65 3.41 3.02
CA CYS A 61 -14.49 2.37 4.03
C CYS A 61 -13.00 2.04 4.20
N GLY A 62 -12.26 1.88 3.11
CA GLY A 62 -10.81 1.63 3.15
C GLY A 62 -10.04 2.81 3.76
N LEU A 63 -10.45 4.04 3.46
CA LEU A 63 -9.93 5.24 4.12
C LEU A 63 -10.14 5.13 5.65
N CYS A 64 -11.35 4.83 6.09
CA CYS A 64 -11.70 4.79 7.50
C CYS A 64 -11.07 3.62 8.28
N LEU A 65 -10.75 2.51 7.60
CA LEU A 65 -10.16 1.31 8.20
C LEU A 65 -8.64 1.32 8.26
N ARG A 66 -7.95 2.18 7.50
CA ARG A 66 -6.48 2.18 7.44
C ARG A 66 -5.85 2.35 8.84
N PRO A 67 -4.73 1.65 9.16
CA PRO A 67 -4.03 0.64 8.38
C PRO A 67 -4.60 -0.79 8.48
N GLY A 68 -5.77 -0.95 9.12
CA GLY A 68 -6.39 -2.21 9.47
C GLY A 68 -6.07 -2.72 10.88
N PHE A 69 -5.32 -1.94 11.66
CA PHE A 69 -4.99 -2.24 13.06
C PHE A 69 -4.70 -0.94 13.82
N GLY A 70 -4.46 -1.06 15.13
CA GLY A 70 -4.02 0.04 15.98
C GLY A 70 -5.14 0.79 16.70
N TYR A 71 -6.38 0.30 16.61
CA TYR A 71 -7.53 0.77 17.38
C TYR A 71 -8.37 -0.41 17.91
N PRO A 72 -9.00 -0.30 19.10
CA PRO A 72 -9.84 -1.37 19.65
C PRO A 72 -10.95 -1.83 18.69
N GLY A 73 -11.06 -3.15 18.51
CA GLY A 73 -12.04 -3.79 17.63
C GLY A 73 -11.67 -3.81 16.14
N ASP A 74 -10.45 -3.36 15.76
CA ASP A 74 -10.00 -3.43 14.37
C ASP A 74 -9.90 -4.87 13.85
N ASP A 75 -9.58 -5.84 14.70
CA ASP A 75 -9.61 -7.27 14.39
C ASP A 75 -10.99 -7.71 13.87
N LEU A 76 -12.06 -7.36 14.60
CA LEU A 76 -13.44 -7.64 14.18
C LEU A 76 -13.83 -6.89 12.90
N ARG A 77 -13.43 -5.62 12.76
CA ARG A 77 -13.69 -4.84 11.54
C ARG A 77 -13.02 -5.46 10.31
N ILE A 78 -11.78 -5.94 10.47
CA ILE A 78 -11.07 -6.63 9.39
C ILE A 78 -11.72 -7.97 9.07
N GLU A 79 -12.18 -8.74 10.05
CA GLU A 79 -12.96 -9.96 9.79
C GLU A 79 -14.23 -9.66 8.98
N GLN A 80 -14.96 -8.60 9.32
CA GLN A 80 -16.13 -8.15 8.56
C GLN A 80 -15.75 -7.74 7.13
N ALA A 81 -14.70 -6.95 6.95
CA ALA A 81 -14.18 -6.60 5.63
C ALA A 81 -13.78 -7.86 4.84
N ARG A 82 -13.18 -8.87 5.48
CA ARG A 82 -12.81 -10.13 4.83
C ARG A 82 -14.00 -10.95 4.33
N ARG A 83 -15.18 -10.82 4.93
CA ARG A 83 -16.41 -11.39 4.36
C ARG A 83 -16.76 -10.72 3.02
N ILE A 84 -16.51 -9.42 2.88
CA ILE A 84 -16.63 -8.69 1.60
C ILE A 84 -15.61 -9.21 0.59
N TYR A 85 -14.38 -9.49 1.01
CA TYR A 85 -13.37 -10.11 0.13
C TYR A 85 -13.84 -11.44 -0.46
N ALA A 86 -14.42 -12.30 0.39
CA ALA A 86 -14.93 -13.61 0.00
C ALA A 86 -16.10 -13.49 -1.00
N GLY A 87 -16.96 -12.49 -0.85
CA GLY A 87 -18.03 -12.19 -1.79
C GLY A 87 -17.58 -11.57 -3.12
N GLY A 88 -16.39 -10.96 -3.16
CA GLY A 88 -15.85 -10.34 -4.36
C GLY A 88 -16.49 -9.00 -4.74
N LEU A 89 -16.12 -8.50 -5.92
CA LEU A 89 -16.70 -7.31 -6.53
C LEU A 89 -18.06 -7.64 -7.15
N THR A 90 -19.02 -6.74 -6.95
CA THR A 90 -20.34 -6.82 -7.60
C THR A 90 -20.24 -6.36 -9.06
N PHE A 91 -19.47 -5.29 -9.30
CA PHE A 91 -19.27 -4.65 -10.59
C PHE A 91 -17.81 -4.81 -11.05
N GLY A 92 -17.30 -6.04 -11.00
CA GLY A 92 -15.90 -6.38 -11.34
C GLY A 92 -15.51 -6.19 -12.81
N ASN A 93 -16.46 -5.81 -13.68
CA ASN A 93 -16.19 -5.38 -15.06
C ASN A 93 -15.89 -3.87 -15.16
N GLN A 94 -16.02 -3.12 -14.07
CA GLN A 94 -15.73 -1.69 -14.01
C GLN A 94 -14.32 -1.47 -13.46
N VAL A 95 -13.44 -0.92 -14.29
CA VAL A 95 -12.04 -0.64 -13.94
C VAL A 95 -11.92 0.20 -12.67
N GLN A 96 -12.85 1.14 -12.44
CA GLN A 96 -12.87 1.94 -11.21
C GLN A 96 -13.13 1.09 -9.97
N CYS A 97 -14.07 0.14 -10.03
CA CYS A 97 -14.35 -0.77 -8.91
C CYS A 97 -13.16 -1.68 -8.63
N GLU A 98 -12.51 -2.21 -9.67
CA GLU A 98 -11.28 -2.99 -9.51
C GLU A 98 -10.13 -2.15 -8.94
N SER A 99 -9.99 -0.89 -9.35
CA SER A 99 -8.93 -0.01 -8.82
C SER A 99 -9.15 0.28 -7.34
N GLU A 100 -10.37 0.68 -6.95
CA GLU A 100 -10.73 0.92 -5.55
C GLU A 100 -10.65 -0.34 -4.69
N TRP A 101 -10.85 -1.53 -5.28
CA TRP A 101 -10.63 -2.80 -4.59
C TRP A 101 -9.18 -2.94 -4.13
N TYR A 102 -8.22 -2.77 -5.04
CA TYR A 102 -6.80 -2.88 -4.68
C TYR A 102 -6.33 -1.74 -3.77
N ILE A 103 -6.87 -0.53 -3.93
CA ILE A 103 -6.62 0.57 -2.99
C ILE A 103 -7.12 0.20 -1.59
N PHE A 104 -8.35 -0.31 -1.45
CA PHE A 104 -8.92 -0.75 -0.18
C PHE A 104 -8.01 -1.79 0.49
N TRP A 105 -7.65 -2.86 -0.23
CA TRP A 105 -6.86 -3.96 0.33
C TRP A 105 -5.41 -3.59 0.62
N GLY A 106 -4.84 -2.65 -0.14
CA GLY A 106 -3.56 -2.04 0.17
C GLY A 106 -3.60 -1.25 1.48
N ARG A 107 -4.63 -0.41 1.67
CA ARG A 107 -4.81 0.42 2.88
C ARG A 107 -4.98 -0.38 4.16
N VAL A 108 -5.60 -1.56 4.10
CA VAL A 108 -5.87 -2.40 5.28
C VAL A 108 -4.88 -3.55 5.45
N ALA A 109 -3.81 -3.58 4.66
CA ALA A 109 -2.87 -4.71 4.61
C ALA A 109 -2.28 -5.07 5.99
N GLY A 110 -2.06 -4.08 6.86
CA GLY A 110 -1.50 -4.30 8.19
C GLY A 110 -2.41 -5.09 9.13
N GLY A 111 -3.73 -5.03 8.91
CA GLY A 111 -4.70 -5.85 9.66
C GLY A 111 -4.82 -7.30 9.17
N LEU A 112 -4.20 -7.63 8.03
CA LEU A 112 -4.35 -8.94 7.40
C LEU A 112 -3.31 -9.94 7.87
N ASN A 113 -3.74 -11.16 8.17
CA ASN A 113 -2.81 -12.25 8.47
C ASN A 113 -2.11 -12.78 7.19
N ARG A 114 -1.06 -13.59 7.39
CA ARG A 114 -0.25 -14.17 6.31
C ARG A 114 -1.07 -14.86 5.20
N ASN A 115 -2.08 -15.65 5.57
CA ASN A 115 -2.89 -16.40 4.62
C ASN A 115 -3.79 -15.46 3.80
N GLN A 116 -4.35 -14.43 4.43
CA GLN A 116 -5.17 -13.42 3.76
C GLN A 116 -4.34 -12.58 2.77
N GLN A 117 -3.10 -12.22 3.14
CA GLN A 117 -2.20 -11.52 2.22
C GLN A 117 -1.80 -12.41 1.03
N ALA A 118 -1.52 -13.69 1.28
CA ALA A 118 -1.21 -14.65 0.22
C ALA A 118 -2.37 -14.83 -0.77
N ASP A 119 -3.60 -14.91 -0.27
CA ASP A 119 -4.84 -14.98 -1.08
C ASP A 119 -5.00 -13.74 -1.98
N ILE A 120 -4.76 -12.53 -1.45
CA ILE A 120 -4.77 -11.29 -2.26
C ILE A 120 -3.72 -11.34 -3.36
N TYR A 121 -2.50 -11.75 -3.04
CA TYR A 121 -1.43 -11.85 -4.03
C TYR A 121 -1.77 -12.87 -5.13
N GLN A 122 -2.32 -14.03 -4.80
CA GLN A 122 -2.66 -15.07 -5.78
C GLN A 122 -3.62 -14.57 -6.87
N ARG A 123 -4.57 -13.70 -6.53
CA ARG A 123 -5.50 -13.13 -7.52
C ARG A 123 -4.81 -12.26 -8.58
N VAL A 124 -3.69 -11.63 -8.22
CA VAL A 124 -2.97 -10.71 -9.13
C VAL A 124 -1.66 -11.21 -9.68
N ALA A 125 -1.13 -12.32 -9.16
CA ALA A 125 0.19 -12.84 -9.53
C ALA A 125 0.35 -13.01 -11.06
N GLN A 126 -0.67 -13.50 -11.76
CA GLN A 126 -0.63 -13.69 -13.22
C GLN A 126 -0.47 -12.38 -14.03
N TYR A 127 -0.89 -11.25 -13.44
CA TYR A 127 -0.85 -9.94 -14.08
C TYR A 127 0.47 -9.22 -13.84
N LEU A 128 1.05 -9.41 -12.64
CA LEU A 128 2.30 -8.75 -12.23
C LEU A 128 3.54 -9.57 -12.61
N LEU A 129 3.44 -10.90 -12.52
CA LEU A 129 4.49 -11.87 -12.79
C LEU A 129 4.00 -12.95 -13.77
N PRO A 130 3.71 -12.59 -15.04
CA PRO A 130 3.30 -13.56 -16.04
C PRO A 130 4.39 -14.61 -16.26
N LYS A 131 4.03 -15.90 -16.22
CA LYS A 131 4.98 -17.01 -16.37
C LYS A 131 5.06 -17.50 -17.80
N GLY A 132 6.28 -17.78 -18.27
CA GLY A 132 6.56 -18.43 -19.56
C GLY A 132 6.09 -17.62 -20.77
N SER A 133 5.54 -18.30 -21.78
CA SER A 133 5.07 -17.72 -23.04
C SER A 133 3.66 -17.11 -22.97
N GLN A 134 3.08 -16.96 -21.76
CA GLN A 134 1.76 -16.37 -21.61
C GLN A 134 1.81 -14.91 -22.06
N LYS A 135 0.99 -14.56 -23.06
CA LYS A 135 0.85 -13.16 -23.47
C LYS A 135 0.32 -12.37 -22.27
N PRO A 136 0.97 -11.25 -21.89
CA PRO A 136 0.47 -10.38 -20.84
C PRO A 136 -0.97 -9.99 -21.17
N LYS A 137 -1.90 -10.25 -20.26
CA LYS A 137 -3.27 -9.73 -20.41
C LYS A 137 -3.17 -8.22 -20.47
N ARG A 138 -3.85 -7.60 -21.44
CA ARG A 138 -3.91 -6.14 -21.51
C ARG A 138 -4.76 -5.63 -20.34
N ILE A 139 -4.15 -4.93 -19.41
CA ILE A 139 -4.79 -4.34 -18.24
C ILE A 139 -4.76 -2.82 -18.39
N ASN A 140 -5.78 -2.15 -17.88
CA ASN A 140 -5.76 -0.70 -17.75
C ASN A 140 -4.53 -0.26 -16.91
N SER A 141 -3.82 0.76 -17.34
CA SER A 141 -2.57 1.21 -16.69
C SER A 141 -2.80 1.68 -15.25
N SER A 142 -3.92 2.36 -14.97
CA SER A 142 -4.28 2.78 -13.62
C SER A 142 -4.55 1.59 -12.72
N LEU A 143 -5.32 0.61 -13.20
CA LEU A 143 -5.59 -0.62 -12.45
C LEU A 143 -4.29 -1.41 -12.18
N HIS A 144 -3.43 -1.55 -13.17
CA HIS A 144 -2.14 -2.22 -13.02
C HIS A 144 -1.25 -1.52 -11.98
N ARG A 145 -1.26 -0.18 -11.94
CA ARG A 145 -0.59 0.61 -10.90
C ARG A 145 -1.14 0.30 -9.52
N GLU A 146 -2.47 0.28 -9.34
CA GLU A 146 -3.07 -0.01 -8.04
C GLU A 146 -2.83 -1.46 -7.58
N MET A 147 -2.78 -2.43 -8.50
CA MET A 147 -2.36 -3.81 -8.19
C MET A 147 -0.92 -3.84 -7.63
N TRP A 148 0.02 -3.16 -8.28
CA TRP A 148 1.41 -3.06 -7.77
C TRP A 148 1.47 -2.41 -6.39
N ARG A 149 0.75 -1.31 -6.18
CA ARG A 149 0.73 -0.60 -4.89
C ARG A 149 0.14 -1.46 -3.76
N ALA A 150 -0.94 -2.18 -4.04
CA ALA A 150 -1.57 -3.07 -3.08
C ALA A 150 -0.63 -4.20 -2.66
N ILE A 151 -0.02 -4.90 -3.62
CA ILE A 151 0.88 -6.03 -3.33
C ILE A 151 2.17 -5.58 -2.63
N SER A 152 2.68 -4.40 -2.97
CA SER A 152 3.85 -3.83 -2.30
C SER A 152 3.60 -3.47 -0.83
N SER A 153 2.32 -3.40 -0.43
CA SER A 153 1.90 -3.17 0.95
C SER A 153 1.77 -4.47 1.77
N LEU A 154 1.94 -5.64 1.17
CA LEU A 154 1.79 -6.96 1.80
C LEU A 154 3.12 -7.49 2.37
N GLU A 155 3.47 -7.05 3.57
CA GLU A 155 4.76 -7.32 4.21
C GLU A 155 4.89 -8.75 4.74
N HIS A 156 3.78 -9.49 4.92
CA HIS A 156 3.80 -10.90 5.33
C HIS A 156 3.96 -11.89 4.18
N LEU A 157 4.02 -11.43 2.93
CA LEU A 157 4.34 -12.30 1.80
C LEU A 157 5.72 -12.97 2.00
N PRO A 158 5.90 -14.23 1.54
CA PRO A 158 7.18 -14.90 1.63
C PRO A 158 8.32 -14.08 1.01
N ALA A 159 9.51 -14.17 1.60
CA ALA A 159 10.69 -13.44 1.12
C ALA A 159 11.00 -13.70 -0.36
N GLY A 160 10.84 -14.95 -0.83
CA GLY A 160 11.00 -15.32 -2.24
C GLY A 160 10.04 -14.56 -3.15
N THR A 161 8.74 -14.55 -2.81
CA THR A 161 7.71 -13.82 -3.57
C THR A 161 8.00 -12.32 -3.64
N ARG A 162 8.38 -11.70 -2.52
CA ARG A 162 8.74 -10.27 -2.50
C ARG A 162 10.01 -9.99 -3.30
N THR A 163 10.95 -10.94 -3.34
CA THR A 163 12.15 -10.83 -4.19
C THR A 163 11.78 -10.87 -5.67
N GLU A 164 10.93 -11.80 -6.10
CA GLU A 164 10.44 -11.86 -7.49
C GLU A 164 9.71 -10.57 -7.90
N LEU A 165 8.86 -10.02 -7.01
CA LEU A 165 8.15 -8.76 -7.24
C LEU A 165 9.12 -7.58 -7.39
N GLY A 166 10.12 -7.47 -6.50
CA GLY A 166 11.12 -6.41 -6.61
C GLY A 166 12.00 -6.55 -7.85
N ASP A 167 12.39 -7.77 -8.24
CA ASP A 167 13.12 -8.02 -9.48
C ASP A 167 12.35 -7.57 -10.73
N ALA A 168 11.04 -7.82 -10.75
CA ALA A 168 10.17 -7.34 -11.83
C ALA A 168 10.09 -5.81 -11.85
N LEU A 169 10.00 -5.14 -10.70
CA LEU A 169 10.01 -3.68 -10.61
C LEU A 169 11.35 -3.07 -11.05
N VAL A 170 12.48 -3.65 -10.63
CA VAL A 170 13.82 -3.23 -11.09
C VAL A 170 13.93 -3.34 -12.61
N LYS A 171 13.47 -4.45 -13.20
CA LYS A 171 13.45 -4.61 -14.66
C LYS A 171 12.62 -3.53 -15.34
N ARG A 172 11.43 -3.22 -14.83
CA ARG A 172 10.54 -2.18 -15.38
C ARG A 172 11.15 -0.79 -15.30
N LEU A 173 11.71 -0.42 -14.15
CA LEU A 173 12.38 0.88 -13.95
C LEU A 173 13.58 1.06 -14.89
N ARG A 174 14.39 0.02 -15.06
CA ARG A 174 15.55 0.06 -15.97
C ARG A 174 15.17 0.12 -17.44
N ALA A 175 14.02 -0.46 -17.81
CA ALA A 175 13.51 -0.41 -19.18
C ALA A 175 12.82 0.93 -19.52
N GLY A 176 12.62 1.82 -18.53
CA GLY A 176 11.82 3.05 -18.71
C GLY A 176 10.31 2.79 -18.74
N ASP A 177 9.87 1.57 -18.43
CA ASP A 177 8.46 1.15 -18.40
C ASP A 177 7.79 1.40 -17.03
N GLY A 178 8.50 2.05 -16.10
CA GLY A 178 8.05 2.39 -14.76
C GLY A 178 8.39 3.83 -14.37
N GLY A 179 7.67 4.37 -13.39
CA GLY A 179 7.88 5.73 -12.89
C GLY A 179 7.91 5.80 -11.37
N ALA A 180 7.50 6.95 -10.83
CA ALA A 180 7.47 7.18 -9.38
C ALA A 180 6.65 6.13 -8.60
N SER A 181 5.57 5.60 -9.20
CA SER A 181 4.77 4.56 -8.55
C SER A 181 5.51 3.23 -8.43
N GLU A 182 6.19 2.76 -9.48
CA GLU A 182 7.02 1.56 -9.42
C GLU A 182 8.23 1.73 -8.48
N ALA A 183 8.85 2.91 -8.48
CA ALA A 183 9.91 3.25 -7.53
C ALA A 183 9.40 3.15 -6.08
N TRP A 184 8.26 3.76 -5.79
CA TRP A 184 7.61 3.65 -4.48
C TRP A 184 7.30 2.19 -4.09
N CYS A 185 6.82 1.38 -5.03
CA CYS A 185 6.56 -0.04 -4.80
C CYS A 185 7.85 -0.80 -4.42
N LEU A 186 8.94 -0.55 -5.13
CA LEU A 186 10.24 -1.14 -4.85
C LEU A 186 10.75 -0.73 -3.46
N ALA A 187 10.58 0.55 -3.11
CA ALA A 187 10.96 1.09 -1.81
C ALA A 187 10.21 0.41 -0.66
N ARG A 188 8.92 0.07 -0.84
CA ARG A 188 8.12 -0.63 0.17
C ARG A 188 8.53 -2.10 0.31
N ILE A 189 8.67 -2.80 -0.81
CA ILE A 189 9.07 -4.22 -0.82
C ILE A 189 10.46 -4.42 -0.20
N GLY A 190 11.39 -3.53 -0.54
CA GLY A 190 12.78 -3.59 -0.09
C GLY A 190 13.07 -2.78 1.17
N ALA A 191 12.08 -2.23 1.86
CA ALA A 191 12.29 -1.41 3.05
C ALA A 191 13.13 -2.13 4.11
N ARG A 192 14.08 -1.42 4.71
CA ARG A 192 14.91 -1.95 5.81
C ARG A 192 14.19 -1.91 7.16
N LYS A 193 13.18 -1.04 7.28
CA LYS A 193 12.22 -0.97 8.38
C LYS A 193 10.82 -1.24 7.84
N LEU A 194 10.23 -2.37 8.23
CA LEU A 194 8.86 -2.75 7.88
C LEU A 194 7.86 -1.99 8.74
N PHE A 195 6.64 -1.81 8.22
CA PHE A 195 5.60 -1.07 8.92
C PHE A 195 4.89 -1.89 9.99
N TYR A 196 4.59 -3.16 9.70
CA TYR A 196 3.85 -4.04 10.61
C TYR A 196 4.38 -5.48 10.65
N ALA A 197 5.14 -5.92 9.64
CA ALA A 197 5.72 -7.25 9.68
C ALA A 197 6.95 -7.30 10.62
N PRO A 198 7.19 -8.45 11.28
CA PRO A 198 8.33 -8.61 12.16
C PRO A 198 9.66 -8.48 11.42
N ILE A 199 10.72 -8.13 12.15
CA ILE A 199 12.05 -7.84 11.60
C ILE A 199 12.65 -8.99 10.77
N ASN A 200 12.31 -10.24 11.08
CA ASN A 200 12.76 -11.42 10.31
C ASN A 200 12.12 -11.52 8.91
N GLN A 201 11.12 -10.68 8.61
CA GLN A 201 10.60 -10.49 7.28
C GLN A 201 11.37 -9.40 6.52
N VAL A 202 12.41 -8.76 7.03
CA VAL A 202 13.22 -7.85 6.19
C VAL A 202 13.96 -8.68 5.14
N LEU A 203 13.93 -8.26 3.87
CA LEU A 203 14.65 -8.98 2.80
C LEU A 203 16.17 -8.95 3.06
N PRO A 204 16.96 -9.93 2.59
CA PRO A 204 18.40 -9.93 2.76
C PRO A 204 19.05 -8.61 2.27
N PRO A 205 20.08 -8.09 2.98
CA PRO A 205 20.75 -6.85 2.57
C PRO A 205 21.37 -6.95 1.17
N SER A 206 21.84 -8.14 0.76
CA SER A 206 22.35 -8.37 -0.59
C SER A 206 21.31 -8.14 -1.68
N THR A 207 20.04 -8.46 -1.42
CA THR A 207 18.93 -8.19 -2.35
C THR A 207 18.69 -6.70 -2.49
N ALA A 208 18.62 -5.97 -1.38
CA ALA A 208 18.40 -4.52 -1.39
C ALA A 208 19.56 -3.77 -2.05
N ALA A 209 20.81 -4.16 -1.75
CA ALA A 209 22.00 -3.60 -2.37
C ALA A 209 21.99 -3.80 -3.89
N ARG A 210 21.72 -5.02 -4.34
CA ARG A 210 21.61 -5.35 -5.78
C ARG A 210 20.55 -4.51 -6.49
N TRP A 211 19.38 -4.31 -5.87
CA TRP A 211 18.34 -3.46 -6.45
C TRP A 211 18.76 -2.00 -6.52
N ALA A 212 19.31 -1.46 -5.43
CA ALA A 212 19.78 -0.07 -5.38
C ALA A 212 20.81 0.22 -6.47
N GLU A 213 21.82 -0.64 -6.62
CA GLU A 213 22.86 -0.52 -7.65
C GLU A 213 22.29 -0.59 -9.07
N GLN A 214 21.29 -1.46 -9.29
CA GLN A 214 20.68 -1.63 -10.60
C GLN A 214 19.80 -0.44 -11.03
N VAL A 215 19.14 0.23 -10.09
CA VAL A 215 18.22 1.35 -10.39
C VAL A 215 18.85 2.72 -10.17
N ILE A 216 20.07 2.83 -9.66
CA ILE A 216 20.65 4.12 -9.23
C ILE A 216 20.67 5.22 -10.32
N LYS A 217 20.74 4.83 -11.59
CA LYS A 217 20.74 5.75 -12.74
C LYS A 217 19.35 6.06 -13.29
N THR A 218 18.29 5.45 -12.77
CA THR A 218 16.92 5.69 -13.24
C THR A 218 16.34 6.96 -12.62
N ALA A 219 15.35 7.57 -13.24
CA ALA A 219 14.66 8.74 -12.67
C ALA A 219 13.74 8.34 -11.51
N HIS A 220 13.44 9.28 -10.61
CA HIS A 220 12.45 9.14 -9.53
C HIS A 220 12.74 8.06 -8.47
N VAL A 221 13.98 7.62 -8.31
CA VAL A 221 14.35 6.57 -7.34
C VAL A 221 15.05 7.08 -6.09
N ASP A 222 15.21 8.38 -5.90
CA ASP A 222 16.07 8.91 -4.83
C ASP A 222 15.55 8.50 -3.43
N GLU A 223 14.26 8.65 -3.17
CA GLU A 223 13.62 8.11 -1.95
C GLU A 223 13.70 6.57 -1.87
N THR A 224 13.63 5.89 -3.01
CA THR A 224 13.75 4.42 -3.07
C THR A 224 15.13 3.97 -2.65
N LEU A 225 16.18 4.64 -3.12
CA LEU A 225 17.57 4.35 -2.77
C LEU A 225 17.80 4.60 -1.27
N ALA A 226 17.31 5.72 -0.75
CA ALA A 226 17.39 6.02 0.68
C ALA A 226 16.72 4.93 1.54
N ARG A 227 15.53 4.44 1.14
CA ARG A 227 14.80 3.39 1.87
C ARG A 227 15.38 1.98 1.71
N LEU A 228 15.93 1.64 0.54
CA LEU A 228 16.62 0.37 0.32
C LEU A 228 17.92 0.28 1.12
N CYS A 229 18.58 1.42 1.33
CA CYS A 229 19.87 1.50 2.00
C CYS A 229 19.82 2.10 3.41
N GLN A 230 18.61 2.29 3.96
CA GLN A 230 18.39 2.90 5.26
C GLN A 230 19.12 2.11 6.36
N LYS A 231 19.89 2.82 7.18
CA LYS A 231 20.52 2.27 8.37
C LYS A 231 19.46 1.88 9.41
N THR A 232 19.56 0.66 9.92
CA THR A 232 18.60 0.10 10.88
C THR A 232 19.13 0.06 12.31
N GLY A 233 20.45 0.21 12.49
CA GLY A 233 21.13 -0.06 13.76
C GLY A 233 21.41 -1.56 14.01
N ASN A 234 20.96 -2.44 13.10
CA ASN A 234 21.27 -3.86 13.09
C ASN A 234 22.12 -4.20 11.86
N VAL A 235 23.41 -4.44 12.08
CA VAL A 235 24.40 -4.72 11.02
C VAL A 235 24.03 -5.91 10.13
N THR A 236 23.19 -6.84 10.62
CA THR A 236 22.75 -8.01 9.82
C THR A 236 21.68 -7.67 8.79
N LEU A 237 21.03 -6.52 8.91
CA LEU A 237 19.98 -6.02 8.00
C LEU A 237 20.46 -4.88 7.12
N ASP A 238 21.54 -4.21 7.54
CA ASP A 238 22.13 -3.09 6.84
C ASP A 238 22.84 -3.56 5.55
N VAL A 239 22.66 -2.78 4.48
CA VAL A 239 23.39 -2.97 3.21
C VAL A 239 24.88 -2.69 3.39
N ASN A 240 25.71 -3.21 2.48
CA ASN A 240 27.15 -3.04 2.57
C ASN A 240 27.56 -1.55 2.44
N PRO A 241 28.67 -1.13 3.11
CA PRO A 241 29.09 0.28 3.11
C PRO A 241 29.37 0.86 1.72
N GLN A 242 29.83 0.04 0.77
CA GLN A 242 30.11 0.50 -0.60
C GLN A 242 28.84 0.96 -1.31
N THR A 243 27.75 0.18 -1.22
CA THR A 243 26.45 0.57 -1.78
C THR A 243 25.87 1.80 -1.08
N VAL A 244 26.03 1.91 0.26
CA VAL A 244 25.58 3.10 1.00
C VAL A 244 26.30 4.36 0.53
N GLN A 245 27.62 4.30 0.35
CA GLN A 245 28.41 5.44 -0.12
C GLN A 245 28.01 5.85 -1.55
N LEU A 246 27.77 4.86 -2.41
CA LEU A 246 27.28 5.09 -3.77
C LEU A 246 25.91 5.79 -3.76
N VAL A 247 24.98 5.32 -2.93
CA VAL A 247 23.65 5.94 -2.76
C VAL A 247 23.78 7.34 -2.19
N ARG A 248 24.59 7.57 -1.15
CA ARG A 248 24.82 8.90 -0.60
C ARG A 248 25.31 9.88 -1.67
N GLY A 249 26.25 9.46 -2.52
CA GLY A 249 26.71 10.26 -3.64
C GLY A 249 25.61 10.62 -4.64
N ARG A 250 24.63 9.72 -4.85
CA ARG A 250 23.47 9.97 -5.71
C ARG A 250 22.44 10.92 -5.10
N LEU A 251 22.25 10.88 -3.79
CA LEU A 251 21.31 11.75 -3.06
C LEU A 251 21.87 13.18 -2.89
N GLY A 252 23.19 13.36 -2.96
CA GLY A 252 23.82 14.66 -2.80
C GLY A 252 23.65 15.19 -1.38
N GLU A 253 23.30 16.47 -1.26
CA GLU A 253 23.14 17.18 0.03
C GLU A 253 21.67 17.31 0.46
N ASP A 254 20.75 16.51 -0.10
CA ASP A 254 19.34 16.53 0.29
C ASP A 254 19.17 16.08 1.76
N PRO A 255 18.85 16.99 2.70
CA PRO A 255 18.84 16.67 4.12
C PRO A 255 17.72 15.70 4.49
N GLU A 256 16.59 15.72 3.77
CA GLU A 256 15.46 14.84 4.06
C GLU A 256 15.79 13.40 3.65
N LEU A 257 16.37 13.22 2.46
CA LEU A 257 16.75 11.91 1.96
C LEU A 257 17.94 11.32 2.71
N LEU A 258 18.90 12.17 3.12
CA LEU A 258 20.00 11.74 3.98
C LEU A 258 19.51 11.32 5.37
N ALA A 259 18.58 12.06 5.98
CA ALA A 259 17.97 11.65 7.25
C ALA A 259 17.24 10.29 7.14
N VAL A 260 16.58 10.00 6.01
CA VAL A 260 16.01 8.67 5.75
C VAL A 260 17.10 7.61 5.63
N LEU A 261 18.16 7.87 4.85
CA LEU A 261 19.29 6.96 4.65
C LEU A 261 20.01 6.64 5.98
N ASP A 262 20.20 7.64 6.84
CA ASP A 262 20.90 7.52 8.12
C ASP A 262 20.05 6.90 9.24
N GLY A 263 18.75 6.67 8.97
CA GLY A 263 17.81 6.12 9.95
C GLY A 263 17.37 7.14 11.00
N GLU A 264 17.64 8.43 10.77
CA GLU A 264 17.37 9.56 11.66
C GLU A 264 16.00 10.19 11.43
N SER A 265 15.40 9.95 10.25
CA SER A 265 13.99 10.26 10.03
C SER A 265 13.17 9.52 11.08
N ALA A 266 12.57 10.27 12.02
CA ALA A 266 11.45 9.80 12.81
C ALA A 266 10.41 9.34 11.79
N GLY A 267 10.40 8.02 11.55
CA GLY A 267 9.92 7.50 10.28
C GLY A 267 8.60 8.14 9.94
N ASN A 268 8.52 8.78 8.77
CA ASN A 268 7.26 9.22 8.16
C ASN A 268 6.42 7.95 7.86
N MET A 269 5.99 7.29 8.93
CA MET A 269 4.96 6.26 9.00
C MET A 269 3.65 6.84 8.50
N ASP A 270 3.55 8.16 8.53
CA ASP A 270 2.50 8.97 7.95
C ASP A 270 2.17 8.51 6.54
N ARG A 271 3.12 8.18 5.65
CA ARG A 271 2.80 7.89 4.22
C ARG A 271 3.00 6.44 3.78
N VAL A 272 2.75 5.46 4.64
CA VAL A 272 3.01 4.03 4.37
C VAL A 272 2.23 3.46 3.17
N PHE A 273 1.06 4.02 2.85
CA PHE A 273 0.21 3.59 1.73
C PHE A 273 0.09 4.65 0.62
N GLY A 274 0.93 5.68 0.65
CA GLY A 274 0.82 6.88 -0.20
C GLY A 274 -0.15 7.94 0.32
N GLU A 275 -0.73 7.72 1.49
CA GLU A 275 -1.65 8.62 2.19
C GLU A 275 -1.31 8.66 3.68
N GLU A 276 -1.69 9.75 4.33
CA GLU A 276 -1.45 10.00 5.76
C GLU A 276 -2.22 9.01 6.67
N LEU A 277 -1.52 8.43 7.65
CA LEU A 277 -2.15 7.62 8.70
C LEU A 277 -2.91 8.50 9.69
N PRO A 278 -4.06 8.05 10.21
CA PRO A 278 -4.77 8.75 11.28
C PRO A 278 -3.93 8.87 12.55
N GLY A 279 -3.88 10.07 13.13
CA GLY A 279 -3.25 10.30 14.43
C GLY A 279 -3.95 9.52 15.56
N GLY A 280 -3.19 9.03 16.54
CA GLY A 280 -3.70 8.31 17.70
C GLY A 280 -3.72 6.77 17.58
N LEU A 281 -3.21 6.22 16.47
CA LEU A 281 -3.05 4.77 16.32
C LEU A 281 -1.94 4.22 17.22
N VAL A 282 -2.17 3.05 17.80
CA VAL A 282 -1.13 2.29 18.51
C VAL A 282 -0.45 1.34 17.52
N LEU A 283 0.79 1.67 17.16
CA LEU A 283 1.61 0.92 16.22
C LEU A 283 2.65 0.14 17.03
N SER A 284 2.26 -1.02 17.54
CA SER A 284 3.11 -1.93 18.33
C SER A 284 3.38 -3.21 17.59
#